data_AF-A0A8X6L880-F1
#
_entry.id   AF-A0A8X6L880-F1
#
_cell.length_a   1.000
_cell.length_b   1.000
_cell.length_c   1.000
_cell.angle_alpha   90.00
_cell.angle_beta   90.00
_cell.angle_gamma   90.00
#
_symmetry.space_group_name_H-M   'P 1'
#
loop_
_entity.id
_entity.type
_entity.pdbx_description
1 polymer ?
#
loop_
_entity_poly.entity_id
_entity_poly.type
_entity_poly.pdbx_seq_one_letter_code
_entity_poly.pdbx_strand_id
1 'polypeptide(L)'
;MADEKDPSCTPVYYVGGSERTRHHSDPSSDSTCAPLAPVEDYSTFDIVKATQFGVFERCQEIIEGGYDVNRPDSENVTLLHWAAINNRQEIVRYYISKGAQVDTIGGELHSTPLHWATRLIDFN
;
A
#
# COMPACT_ATOMS: atom_id res chain seq x y z
N MET A 1 4.67 17.02 54.85
CA MET A 1 5.52 15.98 54.27
C MET A 1 5.61 16.24 52.78
N ALA A 2 6.79 16.65 52.34
CA ALA A 2 7.15 16.71 50.93
C ALA A 2 7.32 15.28 50.41
N ASP A 3 6.90 15.03 49.17
CA ASP A 3 7.55 14.06 48.31
C ASP A 3 7.67 14.65 46.92
N GLU A 4 8.87 15.16 46.72
CA GLU A 4 9.48 15.80 45.57
C GLU A 4 9.71 14.72 44.49
N LYS A 5 9.09 14.84 43.31
CA LYS A 5 9.43 14.03 42.14
C LYS A 5 10.14 14.93 41.14
N ASP A 6 11.46 14.80 41.19
CA ASP A 6 12.54 15.41 40.40
C ASP A 6 12.27 15.53 38.88
N PRO A 7 12.44 16.73 38.28
CA PRO A 7 12.32 16.99 36.84
C PRO A 7 13.68 16.87 36.12
N SER A 8 14.28 15.68 36.09
CA SER A 8 15.58 15.48 35.42
C SER A 8 15.71 14.08 34.81
N CYS A 9 15.21 13.90 33.58
CA CYS A 9 15.73 12.82 32.73
C CYS A 9 15.57 13.15 31.24
N THR A 10 16.51 13.94 30.73
CA THR A 10 16.96 13.95 29.33
C THR A 10 18.46 14.21 29.34
N PRO A 11 19.26 13.81 28.34
CA PRO A 11 19.23 12.67 27.42
C PRO A 11 20.56 11.87 27.49
N VAL A 12 20.69 10.72 26.82
CA VAL A 12 22.02 10.18 26.48
C VAL A 12 22.08 9.84 25.00
N TYR A 13 22.67 10.75 24.23
CA TYR A 13 23.09 10.49 22.86
C TYR A 13 24.31 9.58 22.90
N TYR A 14 24.24 8.41 22.26
CA TYR A 14 25.44 7.64 21.95
C TYR A 14 26.18 8.33 20.80
N VAL A 15 27.37 8.86 21.11
CA VAL A 15 28.37 9.34 20.17
C VAL A 15 29.50 8.33 20.14
N GLY A 16 29.90 7.89 18.95
CA GLY A 16 31.29 7.54 18.64
C GLY A 16 31.58 6.06 18.36
N GLY A 17 32.01 5.80 17.12
CA GLY A 17 32.62 4.54 16.70
C GLY A 17 33.03 4.58 15.22
N SER A 18 34.08 5.35 14.90
CA SER A 18 34.71 5.43 13.59
C SER A 18 35.75 4.33 13.45
N GLU A 19 35.65 3.46 12.43
CA GLU A 19 36.84 2.88 11.81
C GLU A 19 36.68 2.85 10.29
N ARG A 20 37.70 3.42 9.64
CA ARG A 20 37.83 3.65 8.20
C ARG A 20 38.91 2.69 7.70
N THR A 21 38.56 1.72 6.88
CA THR A 21 39.53 1.09 5.97
C THR A 21 39.07 1.31 4.54
N ARG A 22 39.94 2.01 3.80
CA ARG A 22 39.80 2.27 2.37
C ARG A 22 40.22 1.00 1.63
N HIS A 23 39.33 0.45 0.82
CA HIS A 23 39.73 -0.33 -0.34
C HIS A 23 39.19 0.38 -1.58
N HIS A 24 40.11 1.01 -2.31
CA HIS A 24 39.88 1.43 -3.68
C HIS A 24 39.89 0.21 -4.59
N SER A 25 38.82 0.05 -5.35
CA SER A 25 38.84 -0.47 -6.71
C SER A 25 37.42 -0.35 -7.30
N ASP A 26 37.15 0.76 -8.01
CA ASP A 26 36.25 0.74 -9.17
C ASP A 26 37.10 0.24 -10.34
N PRO A 27 36.61 -0.68 -11.19
CA PRO A 27 35.80 -0.22 -12.33
C PRO A 27 34.81 -1.26 -12.89
N SER A 28 33.54 -0.88 -13.06
CA SER A 28 32.58 -1.35 -14.09
C SER A 28 31.17 -1.13 -13.53
N SER A 29 30.39 -0.17 -14.02
CA SER A 29 29.63 -0.28 -15.27
C SER A 29 28.98 -1.65 -15.47
N ASP A 30 28.36 -2.21 -14.44
CA ASP A 30 27.29 -3.16 -14.66
C ASP A 30 25.98 -2.44 -14.33
N SER A 31 25.49 -1.70 -15.33
CA SER A 31 24.06 -1.53 -15.53
C SER A 31 23.49 -2.94 -15.65
N THR A 32 23.27 -3.60 -14.51
CA THR A 32 22.51 -4.83 -14.46
C THR A 32 21.11 -4.41 -14.87
N CYS A 33 20.86 -4.51 -16.18
CA CYS A 33 19.53 -4.60 -16.75
C CYS A 33 18.95 -5.85 -16.09
N ALA A 34 18.34 -5.66 -14.91
CA ALA A 34 17.45 -6.64 -14.35
C ALA A 34 16.53 -7.02 -15.51
N PRO A 35 16.41 -8.32 -15.85
CA PRO A 35 15.60 -8.73 -16.97
C PRO A 35 14.24 -8.08 -16.79
N LEU A 36 13.92 -7.16 -17.70
CA LEU A 36 12.64 -6.47 -17.69
C LEU A 36 11.61 -7.58 -17.61
N ALA A 37 10.95 -7.68 -16.46
CA ALA A 37 9.81 -8.57 -16.32
C ALA A 37 8.93 -8.32 -17.55
N PRO A 38 8.31 -9.37 -18.13
CA PRO A 38 7.42 -9.19 -19.26
C PRO A 38 6.54 -7.97 -19.00
N VAL A 39 6.60 -6.97 -19.87
CA VAL A 39 5.75 -5.79 -19.76
C VAL A 39 4.33 -6.26 -20.04
N GLU A 40 3.68 -6.77 -19.00
CA GLU A 40 2.30 -7.22 -19.09
C GLU A 40 1.43 -6.00 -19.40
N ASP A 41 0.72 -6.06 -20.52
CA ASP A 41 -0.15 -4.97 -20.96
C ASP A 41 -1.45 -4.99 -20.16
N TYR A 42 -1.51 -4.15 -19.13
CA TYR A 42 -2.69 -3.96 -18.29
C TYR A 42 -3.64 -2.87 -18.80
N SER A 43 -3.39 -2.27 -19.98
CA SER A 43 -4.20 -1.16 -20.51
C SER A 43 -5.68 -1.53 -20.72
N THR A 44 -5.94 -2.82 -20.97
CA THR A 44 -7.28 -3.36 -21.18
C THR A 44 -8.05 -3.66 -19.90
N PHE A 45 -7.41 -3.59 -18.73
CA PHE A 45 -8.08 -3.88 -17.46
C PHE A 45 -9.07 -2.75 -17.12
N ASP A 46 -10.27 -3.16 -16.73
CA ASP A 46 -11.18 -2.27 -15.99
C ASP A 46 -10.63 -2.00 -14.58
N ILE A 47 -11.26 -1.06 -13.87
CA ILE A 47 -10.78 -0.63 -12.56
C ILE A 47 -10.86 -1.73 -11.49
N VAL A 48 -11.84 -2.65 -11.57
CA VAL A 48 -11.99 -3.73 -10.60
C VAL A 48 -10.86 -4.74 -10.80
N LYS A 49 -10.62 -5.15 -12.04
CA LYS A 49 -9.51 -6.05 -12.39
C LYS A 49 -8.16 -5.42 -12.09
N ALA A 50 -7.94 -4.16 -12.47
CA ALA A 50 -6.71 -3.43 -12.11
C ALA A 50 -6.49 -3.39 -10.59
N THR A 51 -7.56 -3.16 -9.82
CA THR A 51 -7.52 -3.22 -8.35
C THR A 51 -7.12 -4.60 -7.87
N GLN A 52 -7.79 -5.67 -8.31
CA GLN A 52 -7.50 -7.04 -7.87
C GLN A 52 -6.04 -7.44 -8.14
N PHE A 53 -5.51 -7.09 -9.31
CA PHE A 53 -4.13 -7.41 -9.71
C PHE A 53 -3.07 -6.47 -9.14
N GLY A 54 -3.46 -5.32 -8.57
CA GLY A 54 -2.50 -4.38 -8.00
C GLY A 54 -1.86 -3.43 -9.01
N VAL A 55 -2.49 -3.21 -10.16
CA VAL A 55 -1.98 -2.32 -11.22
C VAL A 55 -2.28 -0.87 -10.85
N PHE A 56 -1.40 -0.26 -10.06
CA PHE A 56 -1.62 1.06 -9.46
C PHE A 56 -1.82 2.15 -10.50
N GLU A 57 -0.94 2.23 -11.51
CA GLU A 57 -0.96 3.26 -12.54
C GLU A 57 -2.29 3.24 -13.30
N ARG A 58 -2.79 2.04 -13.62
CA ARG A 58 -4.08 1.87 -14.29
C ARG A 58 -5.25 2.33 -13.40
N CYS A 59 -5.20 2.02 -12.11
CA CYS A 59 -6.20 2.50 -11.15
C CYS A 59 -6.19 4.04 -11.08
N GLN A 60 -4.99 4.64 -11.04
CA GLN A 60 -4.84 6.08 -11.02
C GLN A 60 -5.38 6.74 -12.28
N GLU A 61 -5.02 6.23 -13.46
CA GLU A 61 -5.54 6.71 -14.75
C GLU A 61 -7.06 6.73 -14.80
N ILE A 62 -7.72 5.65 -14.37
CA ILE A 62 -9.18 5.53 -14.45
C ILE A 62 -9.87 6.48 -13.45
N ILE A 63 -9.38 6.59 -12.22
CA ILE A 63 -9.91 7.52 -11.22
C ILE A 63 -9.72 8.97 -11.65
N GLU A 64 -8.55 9.32 -12.19
CA GLU A 64 -8.26 10.67 -12.69
C GLU A 64 -9.01 11.00 -13.98
N GLY A 65 -9.42 9.98 -14.74
CA GLY A 65 -10.38 10.08 -15.84
C GLY A 65 -11.82 10.36 -15.42
N GLY A 66 -12.11 10.50 -14.12
CA GLY A 66 -13.42 10.88 -13.59
C GLY A 66 -14.30 9.71 -13.14
N TYR A 67 -13.73 8.51 -12.98
CA TYR A 67 -14.45 7.40 -12.34
C TYR A 67 -14.74 7.74 -10.87
N ASP A 68 -15.99 7.56 -10.43
CA ASP A 68 -16.37 7.72 -9.04
C ASP A 68 -15.84 6.57 -8.19
N VAL A 69 -14.87 6.86 -7.30
CA VAL A 69 -14.24 5.87 -6.42
C VAL A 69 -15.23 5.14 -5.50
N ASN A 70 -16.41 5.71 -5.26
CA ASN A 70 -17.45 5.12 -4.42
C ASN A 70 -18.50 4.32 -5.20
N ARG A 71 -18.42 4.27 -6.54
CA ARG A 71 -19.32 3.49 -7.36
C ARG A 71 -19.15 1.99 -7.03
N PRO A 72 -20.21 1.30 -6.56
CA PRO A 72 -20.16 -0.14 -6.42
C PRO A 72 -20.31 -0.83 -7.78
N ASP A 73 -19.83 -2.07 -7.88
CA ASP A 73 -20.12 -2.94 -9.01
C ASP A 73 -21.54 -3.55 -8.92
N SER A 74 -21.87 -4.47 -9.83
CA SER A 74 -23.18 -5.13 -9.89
C SER A 74 -23.50 -6.01 -8.67
N GLU A 75 -22.49 -6.39 -7.89
CA GLU A 75 -22.64 -7.20 -6.67
C GLU A 75 -22.64 -6.31 -5.42
N ASN A 76 -22.81 -4.99 -5.58
CA ASN A 76 -22.73 -4.02 -4.50
C ASN A 76 -21.36 -4.04 -3.79
N VAL A 77 -20.27 -4.39 -4.50
CA VAL A 77 -18.92 -4.43 -3.97
C VAL A 77 -18.18 -3.15 -4.38
N THR A 78 -17.55 -2.47 -3.43
CA THR A 78 -16.77 -1.25 -3.71
C THR A 78 -15.31 -1.58 -4.02
N LEU A 79 -14.59 -0.63 -4.62
CA LEU A 79 -13.15 -0.75 -4.89
C LEU A 79 -12.32 -1.07 -3.63
N LEU A 80 -12.72 -0.56 -2.45
CA LEU A 80 -12.02 -0.86 -1.21
C LEU A 80 -12.18 -2.32 -0.78
N HIS A 81 -13.31 -2.97 -1.05
CA HIS A 81 -13.47 -4.40 -0.77
C HIS A 81 -12.49 -5.24 -1.62
N TRP A 82 -12.43 -4.95 -2.92
CA TRP A 82 -11.52 -5.63 -3.85
C TRP A 82 -10.06 -5.41 -3.49
N ALA A 83 -9.68 -4.18 -3.13
CA ALA A 83 -8.33 -3.85 -2.71
C ALA A 83 -7.95 -4.53 -1.37
N ALA A 84 -8.90 -4.58 -0.42
CA ALA A 84 -8.71 -5.15 0.91
C ALA A 84 -8.47 -6.66 0.86
N ILE A 85 -9.34 -7.42 0.18
CA ILE A 85 -9.20 -8.89 0.10
C ILE A 85 -7.93 -9.30 -0.67
N ASN A 86 -7.43 -8.47 -1.59
CA ASN A 86 -6.22 -8.77 -2.38
C ASN A 86 -4.93 -8.15 -1.83
N ASN A 87 -4.92 -7.64 -0.58
CA ASN A 87 -3.75 -7.02 0.06
C ASN A 87 -3.10 -5.88 -0.77
N ARG A 88 -3.92 -5.03 -1.39
CA ARG A 88 -3.45 -3.94 -2.26
C ARG A 88 -3.30 -2.63 -1.49
N GLN A 89 -2.39 -2.62 -0.51
CA GLN A 89 -2.26 -1.54 0.47
C GLN A 89 -2.02 -0.16 -0.15
N GLU A 90 -1.23 -0.09 -1.22
CA GLU A 90 -0.96 1.18 -1.93
C GLU A 90 -2.22 1.72 -2.60
N ILE A 91 -2.96 0.86 -3.30
CA ILE A 91 -4.23 1.20 -3.92
C ILE A 91 -5.28 1.60 -2.87
N VAL A 92 -5.33 0.90 -1.72
CA VAL A 92 -6.21 1.28 -0.59
C VAL A 92 -5.92 2.72 -0.14
N ARG A 93 -4.64 3.05 0.10
CA ARG A 93 -4.24 4.41 0.51
C ARG A 93 -4.65 5.45 -0.53
N TYR A 94 -4.45 5.14 -1.80
CA TYR A 94 -4.84 6.02 -2.90
C TYR A 94 -6.36 6.22 -2.98
N TYR A 95 -7.17 5.16 -2.95
CA TYR A 95 -8.63 5.30 -2.98
C TYR A 95 -9.16 6.09 -1.78
N ILE A 96 -8.61 5.88 -0.58
CA ILE A 96 -8.95 6.69 0.60
C ILE A 96 -8.61 8.17 0.36
N SER A 97 -7.44 8.47 -0.21
CA SER A 97 -7.05 9.86 -0.55
C SER A 97 -7.98 10.52 -1.58
N LYS A 98 -8.68 9.72 -2.39
CA LYS A 98 -9.66 10.17 -3.39
C LYS A 98 -11.10 10.21 -2.83
N GLY A 99 -11.29 9.96 -1.54
CA GLY A 99 -12.58 10.07 -0.86
C GLY A 99 -13.41 8.78 -0.86
N ALA A 100 -12.77 7.62 -0.95
CA ALA A 100 -13.46 6.34 -0.81
C ALA A 100 -14.03 6.16 0.61
N GLN A 101 -15.28 5.73 0.70
CA GLN A 101 -15.97 5.41 1.95
C GLN A 101 -15.46 4.08 2.52
N VAL A 102 -14.77 4.15 3.66
CA VAL A 102 -14.03 3.03 4.25
C VAL A 102 -14.91 1.95 4.89
N ASP A 103 -16.13 2.32 5.32
CA ASP A 103 -17.05 1.46 6.07
C ASP A 103 -18.30 1.05 5.27
N THR A 104 -18.27 1.21 3.94
CA THR A 104 -19.40 0.79 3.09
C THR A 104 -19.65 -0.71 3.26
N ILE A 105 -20.91 -1.08 3.45
CA ILE A 105 -21.32 -2.48 3.52
C ILE A 105 -21.62 -2.97 2.10
N GLY A 106 -20.95 -4.05 1.68
CA GLY A 106 -21.05 -4.55 0.32
C GLY A 106 -20.95 -6.08 0.18
N GLY A 107 -21.26 -6.53 -1.03
CA GLY A 107 -21.27 -7.94 -1.42
C GLY A 107 -22.32 -8.80 -0.70
N GLU A 108 -22.38 -10.06 -1.10
CA GLU A 108 -23.33 -11.06 -0.55
C GLU A 108 -23.25 -11.21 0.98
N LEU A 109 -22.07 -10.96 1.52
CA LEU A 109 -21.77 -11.10 2.94
C LEU A 109 -22.19 -9.90 3.79
N HIS A 110 -22.72 -8.84 3.18
CA HIS A 110 -23.13 -7.61 3.87
C HIS A 110 -22.07 -7.15 4.88
N SER A 111 -20.83 -7.05 4.41
CA SER A 111 -19.64 -6.84 5.24
C SER A 111 -18.88 -5.61 4.76
N THR A 112 -18.00 -5.06 5.60
CA THR A 112 -17.14 -3.90 5.25
C THR A 112 -15.83 -4.36 4.58
N PRO A 113 -15.07 -3.46 3.93
CA PRO A 113 -13.74 -3.78 3.39
C PRO A 113 -12.79 -4.37 4.43
N LEU A 114 -12.85 -3.90 5.69
CA LEU A 114 -12.03 -4.44 6.77
C LEU A 114 -12.33 -5.91 7.06
N HIS A 115 -13.61 -6.31 7.06
CA HIS A 115 -14.00 -7.72 7.23
C HIS A 115 -13.52 -8.60 6.06
N TRP A 116 -13.38 -8.04 4.86
CA TRP A 116 -12.85 -8.76 3.70
C TRP A 116 -11.33 -8.95 3.80
N ALA A 117 -10.60 -7.98 4.35
CA ALA A 117 -9.15 -8.10 4.58
C ALA A 117 -8.78 -9.27 5.50
N THR A 118 -9.65 -9.63 6.46
CA THR A 118 -9.37 -10.71 7.42
C THR A 118 -9.59 -12.11 6.85
N ARG A 119 -10.15 -12.25 5.63
CA ARG A 119 -10.31 -13.55 4.99
C ARG A 119 -9.02 -14.10 4.40
N LEU A 120 -8.13 -13.22 3.95
CA LEU A 120 -6.90 -13.58 3.22
C LEU A 120 -5.67 -13.69 4.14
N ILE A 121 -5.85 -13.98 5.43
CA ILE A 121 -4.71 -14.21 6.32
C ILE A 121 -4.25 -15.66 6.11
N ASP A 122 -3.56 -15.91 5.00
CA ASP A 122 -2.88 -17.17 4.75
C ASP A 122 -1.71 -17.30 5.73
N PHE A 123 -1.90 -18.12 6.77
CA PHE A 123 -0.80 -18.76 7.49
C PHE A 123 -0.27 -19.88 6.60
N ASN A 124 0.81 -19.65 5.86
CA ASN A 124 1.60 -20.72 5.23
C ASN A 124 3.09 -20.51 5.46
#